data_AF-A0A511XAX4-F1
#
_entry.id   AF-A0A511XAX4-F1
#
_cell.length_a   1.000
_cell.length_b   1.000
_cell.length_c   1.000
_cell.angle_alpha   90.00
_cell.angle_beta   90.00
_cell.angle_gamma   90.00
#
_symmetry.space_group_name_H-M   'P 1'
#
loop_
_entity.id
_entity.type
_entity.pdbx_description
1 polymer ?
#
loop_
_entity_poly.entity_id
_entity_poly.type
_entity_poly.pdbx_seq_one_letter_code
_entity_poly.pdbx_strand_id
1 'polypeptide(L)' 'MKDRITSAKIDPATGRPLPAGVEYRGKGQYRARKRIAGGERIHQTFSSAKLARRWLDTTSAKLELGQFEDTGAVALTLAF' A
#
# COMPACT_ATOMS: atom_id res chain seq x y z
N MET A 1 -21.20 14.63 1.25
CA MET A 1 -21.33 13.69 2.39
C MET A 1 -20.49 12.47 2.06
N LYS A 2 -19.78 11.89 3.03
CA LYS A 2 -18.66 10.95 2.83
C LYS A 2 -19.12 9.53 2.45
N ASP A 3 -19.14 9.20 1.17
CA ASP A 3 -19.27 7.80 0.71
C ASP A 3 -17.90 7.19 0.44
N ARG A 4 -17.02 7.22 1.45
CA ARG A 4 -15.81 6.39 1.43
C ARG A 4 -16.00 5.24 2.41
N ILE A 5 -17.05 4.47 2.18
CA ILE A 5 -17.07 3.08 2.64
C ILE A 5 -16.03 2.38 1.78
N THR A 6 -14.76 2.46 2.19
CA THR A 6 -13.76 1.47 1.81
C THR A 6 -14.31 0.16 2.36
N SER A 7 -15.16 -0.50 1.58
CA SER A 7 -15.63 -1.85 1.86
C SER A 7 -14.35 -2.65 2.05
N ALA A 8 -14.06 -3.00 3.31
CA ALA A 8 -12.82 -3.64 3.67
C ALA A 8 -12.86 -5.01 2.99
N LYS A 9 -12.28 -5.09 1.80
CA LYS A 9 -12.28 -6.31 1.00
C LYS A 9 -11.66 -7.40 1.86
N ILE A 10 -12.37 -8.48 2.10
CA ILE A 10 -11.80 -9.60 2.83
C ILE A 10 -10.67 -10.19 1.99
N ASP A 11 -9.51 -10.32 2.61
CA ASP A 11 -8.34 -10.97 2.06
C ASP A 11 -8.65 -12.47 1.91
N PRO A 12 -8.72 -13.00 0.68
CA PRO A 12 -9.00 -14.42 0.48
C PRO A 12 -7.86 -15.33 0.95
N ALA A 13 -6.64 -14.80 1.15
CA ALA A 13 -5.52 -15.58 1.67
C ALA A 13 -5.57 -15.78 3.18
N THR A 14 -6.15 -14.84 3.93
CA THR A 14 -6.12 -14.85 5.40
C THR A 14 -7.50 -14.85 6.06
N GLY A 15 -8.58 -14.62 5.30
CA GLY A 15 -9.93 -14.46 5.82
C GLY A 15 -10.14 -13.16 6.62
N ARG A 16 -9.16 -12.26 6.63
CA ARG A 16 -9.18 -11.00 7.39
C ARG A 16 -9.50 -9.81 6.50
N PRO A 17 -10.03 -8.70 7.02
CA PRO A 17 -10.21 -7.49 6.22
C PRO A 17 -8.85 -6.96 5.71
N LEU A 18 -8.78 -6.63 4.42
CA LEU A 18 -7.62 -5.98 3.82
C LEU A 18 -7.44 -4.58 4.43
N PRO A 19 -6.20 -4.19 4.77
CA PRO A 19 -5.92 -2.83 5.21
C PRO A 19 -6.31 -1.80 4.14
N ALA A 20 -6.82 -0.64 4.56
CA ALA A 20 -7.23 0.39 3.62
C ALA A 20 -6.04 0.84 2.74
N GLY A 21 -6.29 0.91 1.42
CA GLY A 21 -5.26 1.25 0.42
C GLY A 21 -4.39 0.08 -0.04
N VAL A 22 -4.61 -1.12 0.51
CA VAL A 22 -3.96 -2.36 0.10
C VAL A 22 -4.92 -3.20 -0.75
N GLU A 23 -4.44 -3.66 -1.89
CA GLU A 23 -5.16 -4.55 -2.81
C GLU A 23 -4.48 -5.92 -2.86
N TYR A 24 -5.23 -7.00 -2.65
CA TYR A 24 -4.72 -8.34 -2.93
C TYR A 24 -4.75 -8.63 -4.43
N ARG A 25 -3.62 -9.08 -4.98
CA ARG A 25 -3.42 -9.40 -6.40
C ARG A 25 -3.52 -10.90 -6.71
N GLY A 26 -3.64 -11.75 -5.69
CA GLY A 26 -3.51 -13.19 -5.84
C GLY A 26 -2.11 -13.69 -5.52
N LYS A 27 -1.97 -14.98 -5.24
CA LYS A 27 -0.70 -15.67 -4.98
C LYS A 27 0.14 -15.02 -3.86
N GLY A 28 -0.50 -14.49 -2.81
CA GLY A 28 0.22 -13.83 -1.71
C GLY A 28 0.80 -12.44 -2.07
N GLN A 29 0.40 -11.84 -3.19
CA GLN A 29 0.87 -10.52 -3.59
C GLN A 29 -0.12 -9.43 -3.15
N TYR A 30 0.40 -8.38 -2.53
CA TYR A 30 -0.35 -7.25 -1.98
C TYR A 30 0.19 -5.95 -2.56
N ARG A 31 -0.66 -5.19 -3.25
CA ARG A 31 -0.31 -3.88 -3.81
C ARG A 31 -0.78 -2.76 -2.89
N ALA A 32 0.15 -1.92 -2.46
CA ALA A 32 -0.17 -0.64 -1.84
C ALA A 32 -0.29 0.44 -2.93
N ARG A 33 -1.28 1.33 -2.77
CA ARG A 33 -1.49 2.48 -3.68
C ARG A 33 -1.62 3.77 -2.89
N LYS A 34 -0.81 4.77 -3.21
CA LYS A 34 -0.90 6.11 -2.63
C LYS A 34 -1.00 7.15 -3.74
N ARG A 35 -1.82 8.17 -3.52
CA ARG A 35 -1.91 9.34 -4.40
C ARG A 35 -1.00 10.41 -3.82
N ILE A 36 -0.15 11.00 -4.65
CA ILE A 36 0.73 12.10 -4.27
C ILE A 36 0.15 13.44 -4.74
N ALA A 37 0.74 14.55 -4.27
CA ALA A 37 0.39 15.89 -4.75
C ALA A 37 0.63 15.98 -6.27
N GLY A 38 -0.20 16.73 -6.99
CA GLY A 38 -0.15 16.78 -8.46
C GLY A 38 -0.94 15.68 -9.19
N GLY A 39 -1.61 14.79 -8.45
CA GLY A 39 -2.51 13.79 -9.03
C GLY A 39 -1.84 12.48 -9.45
N GLU A 40 -0.51 12.43 -9.36
CA GLU A 40 0.28 11.24 -9.62
C GLU A 40 0.06 10.15 -8.57
N ARG A 41 0.36 8.90 -8.95
CA ARG A 41 0.02 7.70 -8.17
C ARG A 41 1.17 6.74 -8.14
N ILE A 42 1.75 6.62 -6.96
CA ILE A 42 2.76 5.62 -6.65
C ILE A 42 2.09 4.32 -6.23
N HIS A 43 2.68 3.21 -6.66
CA HIS A 43 2.25 1.88 -6.28
C HIS A 43 3.45 1.00 -6.01
N GLN A 44 3.34 0.12 -5.02
CA GLN A 44 4.36 -0.86 -4.72
C GLN A 44 3.72 -2.19 -4.33
N THR A 45 4.32 -3.29 -4.74
CA THR A 45 3.85 -4.65 -4.46
C THR A 45 4.71 -5.30 -3.38
N PHE A 46 4.07 -6.04 -2.49
CA PHE A 46 4.65 -6.69 -1.33
C PHE A 46 4.14 -8.12 -1.22
N SER A 47 4.90 -8.97 -0.56
CA SER A 47 4.50 -10.34 -0.20
C SER A 47 3.56 -10.41 1.03
N SER A 48 3.31 -9.28 1.69
CA SER A 48 2.46 -9.21 2.89
C SER A 48 1.60 -7.96 2.95
N ALA A 49 0.34 -8.13 3.36
CA ALA A 49 -0.58 -7.02 3.64
C ALA A 49 -0.04 -6.05 4.70
N LYS A 50 0.70 -6.56 5.70
CA LYS A 50 1.28 -5.75 6.78
C LYS A 50 2.40 -4.85 6.26
N LEU A 51 3.24 -5.36 5.37
CA LEU A 51 4.31 -4.58 4.71
C LEU A 51 3.70 -3.51 3.80
N ALA A 52 2.72 -3.89 2.99
CA ALA A 52 2.00 -2.95 2.14
C ALA A 52 1.36 -1.82 2.95
N ARG A 53 0.76 -2.13 4.10
CA ARG A 53 0.18 -1.12 4.98
C ARG A 53 1.24 -0.20 5.59
N ARG A 54 2.32 -0.77 6.13
CA ARG A 54 3.42 0.00 6.71
C ARG A 54 4.02 0.96 5.68
N TRP A 55 4.16 0.53 4.42
CA TRP A 55 4.62 1.40 3.35
C TRP A 55 3.67 2.58 3.12
N LEU A 56 2.35 2.38 3.16
CA LEU A 56 1.38 3.47 3.03
C LEU A 56 1.50 4.48 4.18
N ASP A 57 1.66 4.00 5.41
CA ASP A 57 1.77 4.85 6.60
C ASP A 57 3.08 5.67 6.54
N THR A 58 4.22 5.02 6.27
CA THR A 58 5.52 5.71 6.10
C THR A 58 5.50 6.70 4.94
N THR A 59 4.93 6.31 3.80
CA THR A 59 4.84 7.17 2.63
C THR A 59 3.90 8.34 2.86
N SER A 60 2.82 8.16 3.62
CA SER A 60 1.96 9.26 4.03
C SER A 60 2.72 10.27 4.87
N ALA A 61 3.45 9.81 5.89
CA ALA A 61 4.24 10.67 6.75
C ALA A 61 5.32 11.43 5.96
N LYS A 62 6.02 10.76 5.03
CA LYS A 62 7.00 11.41 4.14
C LYS A 62 6.39 12.47 3.23
N LEU A 63 5.20 12.20 2.69
CA LEU A 63 4.47 13.18 1.87
C LEU A 63 4.06 14.41 2.68
N GLU A 64 3.59 14.23 3.91
CA GLU A 64 3.25 15.34 4.81
C GLU A 64 4.48 16.17 5.20
N LEU A 65 5.64 15.53 5.32
CA LEU A 65 6.91 16.20 5.61
C LEU A 65 7.59 16.82 4.37
N GLY A 66 7.04 16.64 3.17
CA GLY A 66 7.68 17.08 1.91
C GLY A 66 8.97 16.30 1.57
N GLN A 67 9.23 15.18 2.24
CA GLN A 67 10.42 14.33 2.08
C GLN A 67 10.10 13.07 1.28
N PHE A 68 9.10 13.14 0.40
CA PHE A 68 8.75 12.01 -0.44
C PHE A 68 9.77 11.88 -1.57
N GLU A 69 10.72 10.97 -1.38
CA GLU A 69 11.51 10.42 -2.49
C GLU A 69 10.81 9.16 -3.01
N ASP A 70 10.56 9.13 -4.32
CA ASP A 70 10.10 7.91 -4.99
C ASP A 70 11.24 6.90 -4.99
N THR A 71 11.35 6.14 -3.90
CA THR A 71 12.29 5.02 -3.82
C THR A 71 11.71 3.80 -4.54
N GLY A 72 11.23 4.00 -5.78
CA GLY A 72 10.69 2.97 -6.65
C GLY A 72 11.71 1.92 -7.11
N ALA A 73 12.99 2.03 -6.72
CA ALA A 73 14.07 1.21 -7.26
C ALA A 73 14.65 0.14 -6.32
N VAL A 74 14.30 0.07 -5.03
CA VAL A 74 14.96 -0.90 -4.11
C VAL A 74 13.97 -1.56 -3.16
N ALA A 75 13.15 -2.47 -3.69
CA ALA A 75 12.50 -3.51 -2.91
C ALA A 75 12.54 -4.86 -3.66
N LEU A 76 13.70 -5.16 -4.24
CA LEU A 76 14.09 -6.48 -4.73
C LEU A 76 15.21 -7.05 -3.86
N THR A 77 15.16 -6.85 -2.53
CA THR A 77 16.02 -7.59 -1.60
C THR A 77 15.39 -7.63 -0.22
N LEU A 78 14.64 -8.70 0.04
CA LEU A 78 14.67 -9.43 1.30
C LEU A 78 14.13 -10.82 0.96
N ALA A 79 14.99 -11.55 0.25
CA ALA A 79 15.07 -12.99 0.42
C ALA A 79 15.68 -13.21 1.82
N PHE A 80 14.91 -13.84 2.70
CA PHE A 80 15.29 -14.89 3.65
C PHE A 80 14.09 -15.20 4.54
#